data_AF-A0A1V4RVB4-F1
#
_entry.id   AF-A0A1V4RVB4-F1
#
_cell.length_a   1.000
_cell.length_b   1.000
_cell.length_c   1.000
_cell.angle_alpha   90.00
_cell.angle_beta   90.00
_cell.angle_gamma   90.00
#
_symmetry.space_group_name_H-M   'P 1'
#
loop_
_entity.id
_entity.type
_entity.pdbx_description
1 polymer ?
#
loop_
_entity_poly.entity_id
_entity_poly.type
_entity_poly.pdbx_seq_one_letter_code
_entity_poly.pdbx_strand_id
1 'polypeptide(L)'
;MQIFKECGNCGTTWQTAEAFFSPEELTPLGFQAHFFDGSKSLLLFHHHTNECQTTLAIRIKDVAHLIPGYSETESVFLSEKCPELCLTDSHLEGCGHPGTFGEKEETTGICALTGFVA
;
A
#
# COMPACT_ATOMS: atom_id res chain seq x y z
N MET A 1 -18.23 -16.10 -13.57
CA MET A 1 -18.12 -15.18 -12.42
C MET A 1 -16.64 -14.94 -12.20
N GLN A 2 -16.19 -13.69 -12.25
CA GLN A 2 -14.76 -13.37 -12.14
C GLN A 2 -14.47 -12.92 -10.71
N ILE A 3 -13.53 -13.59 -10.05
CA ILE A 3 -13.09 -13.25 -8.69
C ILE A 3 -12.12 -12.07 -8.81
N PHE A 4 -12.35 -11.03 -8.01
CA PHE A 4 -11.47 -9.87 -7.97
C PHE A 4 -10.19 -10.15 -7.17
N LYS A 5 -10.34 -10.74 -5.98
CA LYS A 5 -9.22 -11.08 -5.11
C LYS A 5 -9.53 -12.33 -4.30
N GLU A 6 -8.50 -13.11 -4.01
CA GLU A 6 -8.57 -14.27 -3.11
C GLU A 6 -7.41 -14.20 -2.12
N CYS A 7 -7.70 -14.54 -0.87
CA CYS A 7 -6.70 -14.72 0.16
C CYS A 7 -6.05 -16.09 -0.01
N GLY A 8 -4.78 -16.13 -0.39
CA GLY A 8 -4.03 -17.39 -0.55
C GLY A 8 -3.81 -18.16 0.76
N ASN A 9 -4.11 -17.58 1.93
CA ASN A 9 -3.95 -18.25 3.22
C ASN A 9 -5.22 -18.96 3.71
N CYS A 10 -6.38 -18.29 3.70
CA CYS A 10 -7.65 -18.85 4.20
C CYS A 10 -8.71 -19.09 3.13
N GLY A 11 -8.45 -18.72 1.87
CA GLY A 11 -9.37 -18.91 0.75
C GLY A 11 -10.54 -17.92 0.68
N THR A 12 -10.59 -16.90 1.55
CA THR A 12 -11.61 -15.83 1.44
C THR A 12 -11.54 -15.17 0.07
N THR A 13 -12.68 -15.04 -0.61
CA THR A 13 -12.77 -14.44 -1.94
C THR A 13 -13.58 -13.15 -1.91
N TRP A 14 -13.11 -12.13 -2.61
CA TRP A 14 -13.83 -10.89 -2.87
C TRP A 14 -14.20 -10.83 -4.35
N GLN A 15 -15.48 -10.60 -4.63
CA GLN A 15 -16.01 -10.56 -6.00
C GLN A 15 -15.82 -9.20 -6.67
N THR A 16 -15.73 -8.12 -5.88
CA THR A 16 -15.54 -6.76 -6.39
C THR A 16 -14.50 -6.00 -5.57
N ALA A 17 -14.01 -4.89 -6.12
CA ALA A 17 -13.08 -4.00 -5.44
C ALA A 17 -13.72 -3.37 -4.19
N GLU A 18 -14.99 -2.99 -4.27
CA GLU A 18 -15.75 -2.43 -3.16
C GLU A 18 -15.89 -3.42 -2.00
N ALA A 19 -16.15 -4.71 -2.31
CA ALA A 19 -16.20 -5.75 -1.30
C ALA A 19 -14.86 -5.94 -0.59
N PHE A 20 -13.74 -5.75 -1.30
CA PHE A 20 -12.40 -5.80 -0.72
C PHE A 20 -12.09 -4.60 0.18
N PHE A 21 -12.74 -3.45 0.00
CA PHE A 21 -12.58 -2.28 0.88
C PHE A 21 -13.54 -2.25 2.06
N SER A 22 -14.24 -3.36 2.34
CA SER A 22 -15.15 -3.45 3.49
C SER A 22 -14.38 -3.39 4.82
N PRO A 23 -14.76 -2.50 5.75
CA PRO A 23 -14.00 -2.24 6.98
C PRO A 23 -14.03 -3.39 8.00
N GLU A 24 -14.84 -4.44 7.81
CA GLU A 24 -15.01 -5.51 8.79
C GLU A 24 -13.86 -6.54 8.80
N GLU A 25 -13.14 -6.71 7.68
CA GLU A 25 -12.14 -7.79 7.53
C GLU A 25 -10.75 -7.30 7.10
N LEU A 26 -10.67 -6.10 6.53
CA LEU A 26 -9.44 -5.56 5.95
C LEU A 26 -9.13 -4.17 6.52
N THR A 27 -7.94 -4.03 7.09
CA THR A 27 -7.43 -2.73 7.57
C THR A 27 -6.26 -2.28 6.70
N PRO A 28 -6.23 -1.02 6.23
CA PRO A 28 -5.08 -0.50 5.49
C PRO A 28 -3.82 -0.59 6.36
N LEU A 29 -2.77 -1.24 5.83
CA LEU A 29 -1.47 -1.33 6.49
C LEU A 29 -0.51 -0.25 5.98
N GLY A 30 -0.50 -0.02 4.67
CA GLY A 30 0.43 0.89 4.06
C GLY A 30 0.49 0.80 2.55
N PHE A 31 1.54 1.37 1.98
CA PHE A 31 1.74 1.51 0.55
C PHE A 31 3.17 1.14 0.20
N GLN A 32 3.33 0.34 -0.85
CA GLN A 32 4.63 0.02 -1.44
C GLN A 32 4.73 0.71 -2.80
N ALA A 33 5.46 1.82 -2.84
CA ALA A 33 5.68 2.60 -4.05
C ALA A 33 6.56 1.84 -5.05
N HIS A 34 6.22 1.92 -6.34
CA HIS A 34 7.12 1.54 -7.42
C HIS A 34 7.71 2.80 -8.06
N PHE A 35 8.98 3.07 -7.78
CA PHE A 35 9.62 4.38 -8.03
C PHE A 35 9.66 4.84 -9.50
N PHE A 36 9.59 3.90 -10.45
CA PHE A 36 9.65 4.20 -11.88
C PHE A 36 8.29 4.17 -12.58
N ASP A 37 7.26 3.62 -11.92
CA ASP A 37 5.95 3.37 -12.53
C ASP A 37 4.89 3.29 -11.42
N GLY A 38 4.24 4.43 -11.16
CA GLY A 38 3.26 4.56 -10.07
C GLY A 38 2.13 3.53 -10.17
N SER A 39 1.75 3.12 -11.39
CA SER A 39 0.69 2.13 -11.64
C SER A 39 1.03 0.72 -11.12
N LYS A 40 2.32 0.43 -10.91
CA LYS A 40 2.81 -0.83 -10.32
C LYS A 40 2.86 -0.79 -8.79
N SER A 41 2.58 0.34 -8.18
CA SER A 41 2.60 0.46 -6.72
C SER A 41 1.48 -0.38 -6.10
N LEU A 42 1.72 -0.84 -4.88
CA LEU A 42 0.82 -1.72 -4.15
C LEU A 42 0.26 -1.03 -2.92
N LEU A 43 -1.02 -1.24 -2.66
CA LEU A 43 -1.64 -1.00 -1.37
C LEU A 43 -1.64 -2.30 -0.58
N LEU A 44 -1.24 -2.19 0.68
CA LEU A 44 -1.10 -3.29 1.61
C LEU A 44 -2.24 -3.23 2.61
N PHE A 45 -2.90 -4.36 2.81
CA PHE A 45 -4.01 -4.53 3.74
C PHE A 45 -3.71 -5.67 4.69
N HIS A 46 -3.94 -5.45 5.97
CA HIS A 46 -4.04 -6.50 6.97
C HIS A 46 -5.37 -7.21 6.83
N HIS A 47 -5.32 -8.50 6.51
CA HIS A 47 -6.43 -9.41 6.60
C HIS A 47 -6.34 -10.13 7.94
N HIS A 48 -6.99 -9.55 8.95
CA HIS A 48 -6.90 -9.97 10.34
C HIS A 48 -8.28 -10.43 10.83
N THR A 49 -8.61 -11.67 10.49
CA THR A 49 -9.76 -12.38 11.04
C THR A 49 -9.28 -13.36 12.12
N ASN A 50 -10.20 -13.96 12.86
CA ASN A 50 -9.85 -15.00 13.85
C ASN A 50 -9.13 -16.21 13.23
N GLU A 51 -9.28 -16.42 11.92
CA GLU A 51 -8.76 -17.56 11.17
C GLU A 51 -7.61 -17.18 10.23
N CYS A 52 -7.34 -15.89 10.02
CA CYS A 52 -6.33 -15.41 9.09
C CYS A 52 -5.61 -14.17 9.62
N GLN A 53 -4.28 -14.19 9.59
CA GLN A 53 -3.43 -13.06 9.97
C GLN A 53 -2.38 -12.86 8.87
N THR A 54 -2.82 -12.38 7.71
CA THR A 54 -1.95 -12.23 6.54
C THR A 54 -2.02 -10.82 5.98
N THR A 55 -1.05 -10.49 5.14
CA THR A 55 -1.03 -9.23 4.40
C THR A 55 -1.41 -9.48 2.96
N LEU A 56 -2.42 -8.76 2.49
CA LEU A 56 -2.85 -8.77 1.10
C LEU A 56 -2.35 -7.52 0.40
N ALA A 57 -1.79 -7.71 -0.79
CA ALA A 57 -1.38 -6.61 -1.66
C ALA A 57 -2.32 -6.49 -2.86
N ILE A 58 -2.66 -5.26 -3.23
CA ILE A 58 -3.39 -4.93 -4.45
C ILE A 58 -2.73 -3.79 -5.21
N ARG A 59 -2.74 -3.83 -6.54
CA ARG A 59 -2.19 -2.75 -7.36
C ARG A 59 -3.07 -1.53 -7.22
N ILE A 60 -2.45 -0.38 -7.01
CA ILE A 60 -3.18 0.87 -6.81
C ILE A 60 -4.06 1.22 -8.00
N LYS A 61 -3.60 0.95 -9.23
CA LYS A 61 -4.39 1.19 -10.46
C LYS A 61 -5.72 0.44 -10.50
N ASP A 62 -5.82 -0.72 -9.83
CA ASP A 62 -7.02 -1.54 -9.85
C ASP A 62 -8.11 -0.96 -8.93
N VAL A 63 -7.74 -0.04 -8.03
CA VAL A 63 -8.59 0.49 -6.95
C VAL A 63 -8.54 2.02 -6.82
N ALA A 64 -7.75 2.69 -7.67
CA ALA A 64 -7.56 4.13 -7.67
C ALA A 64 -8.88 4.92 -7.71
N HIS A 65 -9.86 4.43 -8.48
CA HIS A 65 -11.19 5.02 -8.59
C HIS A 65 -12.02 4.99 -7.30
N LEU A 66 -11.65 4.13 -6.34
CA LEU A 66 -12.30 4.03 -5.03
C LEU A 66 -11.63 4.92 -3.97
N ILE A 67 -10.51 5.57 -4.29
CA ILE A 67 -9.71 6.36 -3.35
C ILE A 67 -9.89 7.85 -3.69
N PRO A 68 -10.71 8.59 -2.93
CA PRO A 68 -10.87 10.02 -3.14
C PRO A 68 -9.54 10.75 -2.99
N GLY A 69 -9.21 11.60 -3.96
CA GLY A 69 -7.97 12.38 -3.94
C GLY A 69 -6.72 11.63 -4.37
N TYR A 70 -6.82 10.36 -4.77
CA TYR A 70 -5.71 9.69 -5.43
C TYR A 70 -5.39 10.38 -6.77
N SER A 71 -4.17 10.86 -6.91
CA SER A 71 -3.60 11.31 -8.18
C SER A 71 -2.29 10.57 -8.39
N GLU A 72 -1.99 10.19 -9.62
CA GLU A 72 -0.67 9.68 -9.97
C GLU A 72 0.33 10.84 -9.82
N THR A 73 0.96 10.97 -8.66
CA THR A 73 2.04 11.95 -8.46
C THR A 73 3.32 11.44 -9.09
N GLU A 74 4.04 12.34 -9.75
CA GLU A 74 5.37 12.06 -10.27
C GLU A 74 6.32 11.68 -9.13
N SER A 75 7.14 10.65 -9.39
CA SER A 75 8.15 10.19 -8.45
C SER A 75 9.21 11.26 -8.24
N VAL A 76 9.46 11.62 -6.99
CA VAL A 76 10.59 12.47 -6.59
C VAL A 76 11.85 11.65 -6.27
N PHE A 77 11.81 10.33 -6.51
CA PHE A 77 12.91 9.42 -6.22
C PHE A 77 14.19 9.84 -6.98
N LEU A 78 15.31 9.95 -6.27
CA LEU A 78 16.61 10.43 -6.79
C LEU A 78 16.58 11.82 -7.44
N SER A 79 15.52 12.60 -7.21
CA SER A 79 15.51 14.03 -7.53
C SER A 79 16.28 14.83 -6.47
N GLU A 80 16.59 16.09 -6.76
CA GLU A 80 17.19 17.03 -5.79
C GLU A 80 16.36 17.21 -4.51
N LYS A 81 15.08 16.83 -4.53
CA LYS A 81 14.17 16.91 -3.38
C LYS A 81 14.13 15.62 -2.56
N CYS A 82 14.77 14.53 -3.03
CA CYS A 82 14.80 13.26 -2.34
C CYS A 82 15.83 13.29 -1.20
N PRO A 83 15.44 12.97 0.06
CA PRO A 83 16.40 12.89 1.17
C PRO A 83 17.18 11.57 1.17
N GLU A 84 16.93 10.66 0.21
CA GLU A 84 17.67 9.41 0.01
C GLU A 84 17.74 8.47 1.23
N LEU A 85 16.85 8.64 2.20
CA LEU A 85 16.87 7.88 3.46
C LEU A 85 16.82 6.36 3.22
N CYS A 86 16.06 5.91 2.22
CA CYS A 86 15.94 4.49 1.87
C CYS A 86 17.20 3.88 1.24
N LEU A 87 18.21 4.68 0.89
CA LEU A 87 19.50 4.18 0.39
C LEU A 87 20.45 3.80 1.53
N THR A 88 20.10 4.11 2.78
CA THR A 88 20.91 3.79 3.96
C THR A 88 20.16 2.78 4.84
N ASP A 89 20.82 1.69 5.21
CA ASP A 89 20.26 0.62 6.05
C ASP A 89 19.95 1.07 7.49
N SER A 90 20.63 2.11 7.98
CA SER A 90 20.40 2.68 9.32
C SER A 90 19.21 3.62 9.43
N HIS A 91 18.60 4.02 8.30
CA HIS A 91 17.50 4.99 8.27
C HIS A 91 16.18 4.27 7.99
N LEU A 92 15.45 3.92 9.06
CA LEU A 92 14.15 3.25 8.98
C LEU A 92 12.96 4.22 8.95
N GLU A 93 13.23 5.52 9.04
CA GLU A 93 12.20 6.56 9.03
C GLU A 93 11.68 6.83 7.61
N GLY A 94 10.40 7.16 7.49
CA GLY A 94 9.82 7.57 6.21
C GLY A 94 10.28 8.96 5.81
N CYS A 95 10.43 9.20 4.51
CA CYS A 95 11.03 10.43 3.95
C CYS A 95 10.16 11.70 4.04
N GLY A 96 9.06 11.67 4.80
CA GLY A 96 8.15 12.81 5.04
C GLY A 96 7.46 13.38 3.81
N HIS A 97 7.74 12.87 2.61
CA HIS A 97 7.08 13.27 1.39
C HIS A 97 5.68 12.66 1.37
N PRO A 98 4.66 13.42 0.95
CA PRO A 98 3.31 12.89 0.76
C PRO A 98 3.33 11.88 -0.39
N GLY A 99 3.64 10.62 -0.08
CA GLY A 99 3.27 9.49 -0.90
C GLY A 99 1.76 9.33 -0.75
N THR A 100 1.02 9.48 -1.83
CA THR A 100 -0.43 9.58 -1.86
C THR A 100 -1.15 8.46 -1.10
N PHE A 101 -1.54 8.74 0.14
CA PHE A 101 -2.68 8.11 0.80
C PHE A 101 -3.25 9.06 1.85
N GLY A 102 -4.44 9.61 1.58
CA GLY A 102 -5.34 10.28 2.53
C GLY A 102 -4.77 11.45 3.34
N GLU A 103 -5.32 12.66 3.14
CA GLU A 103 -5.17 13.77 4.08
C GLU A 103 -5.80 13.41 5.44
N LYS A 104 -5.05 12.71 6.29
CA LYS A 104 -5.09 12.83 7.74
C LYS A 104 -3.65 12.65 8.22
N GLU A 105 -3.21 13.61 9.01
CA GLU A 105 -1.93 13.63 9.72
C GLU A 105 -1.52 12.23 10.18
N GLU A 106 -0.24 11.89 10.02
CA GLU A 106 0.44 10.69 10.56
C GLU A 106 0.43 9.38 9.76
N THR A 107 0.29 9.40 8.43
CA THR A 107 0.75 8.25 7.61
C THR A 107 2.06 8.59 6.91
N THR A 108 3.16 8.31 7.60
CA THR A 108 4.52 8.41 7.06
C THR A 108 4.61 7.47 5.84
N GLY A 109 4.66 8.05 4.64
CA GLY A 109 4.93 7.32 3.42
C GLY A 109 6.31 6.69 3.52
N ILE A 110 6.37 5.40 3.88
CA ILE A 110 7.60 4.63 3.78
C ILE A 110 7.82 4.37 2.29
N CYS A 111 8.86 4.98 1.72
CA CYS A 111 9.46 4.48 0.48
C CYS A 111 10.05 3.10 0.82
N ALA A 112 9.21 2.06 0.74
CA ALA A 112 9.33 0.78 1.42
C ALA A 112 10.75 0.20 1.46
N LEU A 113 11.30 0.06 2.68
CA LEU A 113 12.07 -1.11 3.05
C LEU A 113 11.13 -1.95 3.92
N THR A 114 10.49 -2.97 3.35
CA THR A 114 9.93 -4.06 4.15
C THR A 114 11.08 -4.81 4.80
N GLY A 115 11.61 -4.26 5.88
CA GLY A 115 12.48 -4.97 6.81
C GLY A 115 11.63 -5.98 7.57
N PHE A 116 11.66 -7.24 7.12
CA PHE A 116 11.35 -8.38 7.97
C PHE A 116 12.27 -8.31 9.19
N VAL A 117 11.76 -7.92 10.35
CA VAL A 117 12.39 -8.28 11.62
C VAL A 117 11.96 -9.71 11.90
N ALA A 118 12.90 -10.63 11.73
CA ALA A 118 12.80 -12.01 12.21
C ALA A 118 12.94 -12.06 13.74
#